data_AF-A0A321LWL0-F1
#
_entry.id   AF-A0A321LWL0-F1
#
_cell.length_a   1.000
_cell.length_b   1.000
_cell.length_c   1.000
_cell.angle_alpha   90.00
_cell.angle_beta   90.00
_cell.angle_gamma   90.00
#
_symmetry.space_group_name_H-M   'P 1'
#
loop_
_entity.id
_entity.type
_entity.pdbx_description
1 polymer ?
#
loop_
_entity_poly.entity_id
_entity_poly.type
_entity_poly.pdbx_seq_one_letter_code
_entity_poly.pdbx_strand_id
1 'polypeptide(L)'
;MGWIEDYLHRGQKQDANTTVPTAFAGQARQRWQKLAEELRADVAEFNSQQPGADFAQPSENQFVVSNSISGLQLTLTADFAAQTISYNYSSINDRSAGVPEGGILSIRQSRRRGVEFYSADERLTSEETREVLLKPVLFPPQLVEIFYRKGTPRARR
;
A
#
# COMPACT_ATOMS: atom_id res chain seq x y z
N MET A 1 33.15 6.34 24.10
CA MET A 1 31.68 6.28 24.09
C MET A 1 31.19 7.72 24.20
N GLY A 2 30.43 8.33 23.29
CA GLY A 2 29.77 7.80 22.11
C GLY A 2 29.73 8.84 20.99
N TRP A 3 30.37 8.51 19.86
CA TRP A 3 30.18 9.24 18.61
C TRP A 3 28.71 9.19 18.14
N ILE A 4 27.94 8.23 18.65
CA ILE A 4 26.49 8.08 18.46
C ILE A 4 25.73 9.18 19.21
N GLU A 5 26.10 9.52 20.45
CA GLU A 5 25.46 10.62 21.20
C GLU A 5 25.78 11.98 20.56
N ASP A 6 27.02 12.17 20.11
CA ASP A 6 27.44 13.35 19.35
C ASP A 6 26.71 13.46 18.00
N TYR A 7 26.39 12.33 17.35
CA TYR A 7 25.63 12.31 16.10
C TYR A 7 24.14 12.60 16.35
N LEU A 8 23.55 12.04 17.41
CA LEU A 8 22.17 12.28 17.81
C LEU A 8 21.94 13.75 18.22
N HIS A 9 22.87 14.34 18.99
CA HIS A 9 22.79 15.76 19.37
C HIS A 9 23.03 16.71 18.18
N ARG A 10 23.82 16.30 17.19
CA ARG A 10 24.02 17.09 15.96
C ARG A 10 22.82 16.99 15.01
N GLY A 11 22.12 15.86 15.00
CA GLY A 11 20.89 15.63 14.23
C GLY A 11 19.63 16.30 14.82
N GLN A 12 19.62 16.61 16.13
CA GLN A 12 18.48 17.27 16.80
C GLN A 12 18.40 18.80 16.56
N LYS A 13 19.36 19.40 15.85
CA LYS A 13 19.22 20.76 15.29
C LYS A 13 18.62 20.72 13.88
N GLN A 14 17.47 20.08 13.73
CA GLN A 14 16.60 20.27 12.57
C GLN A 14 15.24 20.70 13.06
N ASP A 15 14.91 21.94 12.71
CA ASP A 15 13.75 22.70 13.10
C ASP A 15 12.46 21.87 13.12
N ALA A 16 11.91 21.71 14.32
CA ALA A 16 10.58 21.17 14.60
C ALA A 16 9.44 22.08 14.11
N ASN A 17 9.67 22.86 13.04
CA ASN A 17 8.66 23.70 12.42
C ASN A 17 8.87 23.79 10.90
N THR A 18 9.09 22.65 10.25
CA THR A 18 9.10 22.62 8.79
C THR A 18 7.66 22.64 8.31
N THR A 19 7.14 23.85 8.09
CA THR A 19 5.91 24.07 7.31
C THR A 19 6.10 23.33 6.00
N VAL A 20 5.40 22.20 5.81
CA VAL A 20 5.48 21.44 4.57
C VAL A 20 5.15 22.40 3.44
N PRO A 21 6.04 22.62 2.46
CA PRO A 21 5.77 23.57 1.40
C PRO A 21 4.41 23.25 0.76
N THR A 22 3.53 24.24 0.62
CA THR A 22 2.17 24.04 0.09
C THR A 22 2.17 23.31 -1.26
N ALA A 23 3.21 23.54 -2.07
CA ALA A 23 3.45 22.82 -3.33
C ALA A 23 3.69 21.32 -3.14
N PHE A 24 4.42 20.89 -2.10
CA PHE A 24 4.62 19.48 -1.78
C PHE A 24 3.31 18.82 -1.37
N ALA A 25 2.56 19.44 -0.48
CA ALA A 25 1.28 18.90 -0.01
C ALA A 25 0.28 18.71 -1.16
N GLY A 26 0.25 19.65 -2.11
CA GLY A 26 -0.54 19.52 -3.34
C GLY A 26 -0.10 18.33 -4.20
N GLN A 27 1.20 18.17 -4.45
CA GLN A 27 1.73 17.04 -5.24
C GLN A 27 1.54 15.69 -4.55
N ALA A 28 1.66 15.64 -3.22
CA ALA A 28 1.43 14.43 -2.44
C ALA A 28 -0.05 13.99 -2.52
N ARG A 29 -0.98 14.94 -2.43
CA ARG A 29 -2.41 14.67 -2.64
C ARG A 29 -2.71 14.21 -4.07
N GLN A 30 -2.08 14.82 -5.07
CA GLN A 30 -2.22 14.36 -6.47
C GLN A 30 -1.70 12.92 -6.64
N ARG A 31 -0.54 12.59 -6.07
CA ARG A 31 0.00 11.22 -6.13
C ARG A 31 -0.89 10.22 -5.39
N TRP A 32 -1.48 10.63 -4.28
CA TRP A 32 -2.45 9.84 -3.50
C TRP A 32 -3.73 9.56 -4.29
N GLN A 33 -4.32 10.56 -4.95
CA GLN A 33 -5.49 10.35 -5.81
C GLN A 33 -5.16 9.44 -6.99
N LYS A 34 -3.97 9.61 -7.60
CA LYS A 34 -3.51 8.70 -8.65
C LYS A 34 -3.41 7.25 -8.16
N LEU A 35 -2.90 7.03 -6.94
CA LEU A 35 -2.88 5.70 -6.35
C LEU A 35 -4.30 5.14 -6.21
N ALA A 36 -5.27 5.95 -5.80
CA ALA A 36 -6.68 5.55 -5.71
C ALA A 36 -7.22 5.04 -7.05
N GLU A 37 -6.96 5.77 -8.13
CA GLU A 37 -7.38 5.41 -9.49
C GLU A 37 -6.73 4.10 -9.94
N GLU A 38 -5.43 3.94 -9.69
CA GLU A 38 -4.69 2.74 -10.05
C GLU A 38 -5.20 1.51 -9.25
N LEU A 39 -5.44 1.65 -7.94
CA LEU A 39 -6.02 0.57 -7.12
C LEU A 39 -7.43 0.19 -7.58
N ARG A 40 -8.26 1.19 -7.93
CA ARG A 40 -9.61 0.94 -8.46
C ARG A 40 -9.56 0.18 -9.79
N ALA A 41 -8.61 0.52 -10.66
CA ALA A 41 -8.41 -0.18 -11.93
C ALA A 41 -7.97 -1.64 -11.70
N ASP A 42 -7.01 -1.88 -10.80
CA ASP A 42 -6.54 -3.24 -10.47
C ASP A 42 -7.67 -4.10 -9.85
N VAL A 43 -8.50 -3.52 -8.99
CA VAL A 43 -9.69 -4.20 -8.42
C VAL A 43 -10.72 -4.53 -9.51
N ALA A 44 -10.97 -3.61 -10.45
CA ALA A 44 -11.87 -3.86 -11.57
C ALA A 44 -11.34 -4.96 -12.51
N GLU A 45 -10.03 -4.97 -12.78
CA GLU A 45 -9.38 -6.02 -13.56
C GLU A 45 -9.50 -7.38 -12.86
N PHE A 46 -9.22 -7.44 -11.55
CA PHE A 46 -9.41 -8.66 -10.76
C PHE A 46 -10.85 -9.17 -10.85
N ASN A 47 -11.84 -8.29 -10.66
CA ASN A 47 -13.25 -8.64 -10.71
C ASN A 47 -13.72 -9.10 -12.09
N SER A 48 -13.05 -8.69 -13.17
CA SER A 48 -13.35 -9.20 -14.52
C SER A 48 -13.06 -10.70 -14.67
N GLN A 49 -12.14 -11.22 -13.87
CA GLN A 49 -11.77 -12.64 -13.84
C GLN A 49 -12.50 -13.39 -12.72
N GLN A 50 -12.60 -12.78 -11.54
CA GLN A 50 -13.27 -13.35 -10.39
C GLN A 50 -13.95 -12.26 -9.54
N PRO A 51 -15.29 -12.12 -9.61
CA PRO A 51 -16.01 -11.15 -8.79
C PRO A 51 -15.87 -11.47 -7.30
N GLY A 52 -15.43 -10.49 -6.51
CA GLY A 52 -15.39 -10.63 -5.05
C GLY A 52 -14.54 -9.62 -4.29
N ALA A 53 -13.85 -8.73 -5.00
CA ALA A 53 -13.13 -7.59 -4.44
C ALA A 53 -13.96 -6.30 -4.54
N ASP A 54 -13.75 -5.38 -3.62
CA ASP A 54 -14.40 -4.07 -3.62
C ASP A 54 -13.41 -2.98 -3.22
N PHE A 55 -13.61 -1.77 -3.76
CA PHE A 55 -12.83 -0.58 -3.46
C PHE A 55 -13.75 0.52 -2.91
N ALA A 56 -13.39 1.05 -1.74
CA ALA A 56 -14.08 2.16 -1.11
C ALA A 56 -13.10 3.28 -0.71
N GLN A 57 -13.60 4.50 -0.65
CA GLN A 57 -12.88 5.67 -0.17
C GLN A 57 -13.72 6.35 0.93
N PRO A 58 -13.62 5.89 2.19
CA PRO A 58 -14.42 6.42 3.29
C PRO A 58 -14.13 7.89 3.61
N SER A 59 -12.92 8.37 3.31
CA SER A 59 -12.53 9.76 3.46
C SER A 59 -11.48 10.16 2.42
N GLU A 60 -11.18 11.46 2.32
CA GLU A 60 -10.16 11.97 1.39
C GLU A 60 -8.78 11.32 1.59
N ASN A 61 -8.46 10.97 2.83
CA ASN A 61 -7.15 10.43 3.22
C ASN A 61 -7.19 8.93 3.50
N GLN A 62 -8.29 8.24 3.20
CA GLN A 62 -8.42 6.82 3.50
C GLN A 62 -8.98 6.03 2.32
N PHE A 63 -8.31 4.92 1.99
CA PHE A 63 -8.79 3.93 1.02
C PHE A 63 -8.97 2.59 1.70
N VAL A 64 -9.96 1.84 1.24
CA VAL A 64 -10.24 0.49 1.71
C VAL A 64 -10.39 -0.41 0.50
N VAL A 65 -9.68 -1.52 0.49
CA VAL A 65 -9.84 -2.59 -0.49
C VAL A 65 -10.21 -3.86 0.26
N SER A 66 -11.36 -4.44 -0.03
CA SER A 66 -11.81 -5.67 0.61
C SER A 66 -11.92 -6.78 -0.42
N ASN A 67 -11.72 -8.02 0.00
CA ASN A 67 -11.92 -9.18 -0.83
C ASN A 67 -12.60 -10.29 -0.02
N SER A 68 -13.87 -10.53 -0.34
CA SER A 68 -14.72 -11.53 0.31
C SER A 68 -14.25 -12.98 0.10
N ILE A 69 -13.47 -13.21 -0.95
CA ILE A 69 -12.93 -14.53 -1.32
C ILE A 69 -11.74 -14.86 -0.43
N SER A 70 -10.81 -13.91 -0.27
CA SER A 70 -9.66 -14.07 0.61
C SER A 70 -10.00 -13.85 2.08
N GLY A 71 -11.12 -13.19 2.38
CA GLY A 71 -11.50 -12.82 3.74
C GLY A 71 -10.64 -11.69 4.30
N LEU A 72 -9.98 -10.92 3.45
CA LEU A 72 -9.05 -9.87 3.84
C LEU A 72 -9.53 -8.48 3.42
N GLN A 73 -9.14 -7.48 4.21
CA GLN A 73 -9.30 -6.07 3.91
C GLN A 73 -7.99 -5.32 4.14
N LEU A 74 -7.58 -4.54 3.15
CA LEU A 74 -6.53 -3.53 3.22
C LEU A 74 -7.16 -2.18 3.57
N THR A 75 -6.59 -1.49 4.54
CA THR A 75 -6.92 -0.09 4.85
C THR A 75 -5.66 0.75 4.68
N LEU A 76 -5.72 1.79 3.86
CA LEU A 76 -4.66 2.76 3.62
C LEU A 76 -5.06 4.09 4.25
N THR A 77 -4.18 4.71 5.01
CA THR A 77 -4.41 6.04 5.63
C THR A 77 -3.22 6.94 5.36
N ALA A 78 -3.45 8.06 4.69
CA ALA A 78 -2.44 9.06 4.39
C ALA A 78 -2.36 10.14 5.47
N ASP A 79 -1.16 10.38 5.97
CA ASP A 79 -0.82 11.55 6.79
C ASP A 79 0.19 12.40 6.00
N PHE A 80 -0.32 13.44 5.34
CA PHE A 80 0.50 14.35 4.55
C PHE A 80 1.38 15.28 5.39
N ALA A 81 1.02 15.51 6.66
CA ALA A 81 1.82 16.31 7.57
C ALA A 81 3.04 15.51 8.06
N ALA A 82 2.83 14.24 8.40
CA ALA A 82 3.89 13.29 8.72
C ALA A 82 4.62 12.74 7.48
N GLN A 83 4.10 13.01 6.27
CA GLN A 83 4.61 12.50 5.00
C GLN A 83 4.64 10.97 4.95
N THR A 84 3.61 10.32 5.48
CA THR A 84 3.50 8.87 5.55
C THR A 84 2.16 8.36 5.05
N ILE A 85 2.14 7.09 4.63
CA ILE A 85 0.93 6.33 4.38
C ILE A 85 1.03 5.07 5.22
N SER A 86 0.12 4.89 6.15
CA SER A 86 0.00 3.65 6.92
C SER A 86 -0.90 2.69 6.16
N TYR A 87 -0.50 1.43 6.03
CA TYR A 87 -1.33 0.38 5.47
C TYR A 87 -1.48 -0.76 6.48
N ASN A 88 -2.71 -1.25 6.65
CA ASN A 88 -2.99 -2.34 7.57
C ASN A 88 -3.91 -3.35 6.91
N TYR A 89 -3.70 -4.62 7.25
CA TYR A 89 -4.56 -5.73 6.83
C TYR A 89 -5.44 -6.15 8.01
N SER A 90 -6.64 -6.59 7.70
CA SER A 90 -7.58 -7.12 8.69
C SER A 90 -8.35 -8.29 8.07
N SER A 91 -8.76 -9.22 8.92
CA SER A 91 -9.72 -10.24 8.50
C SER A 91 -11.14 -9.66 8.57
N ILE A 92 -11.93 -9.94 7.53
CA ILE A 92 -13.35 -9.56 7.46
C ILE A 92 -14.29 -10.78 7.57
N ASN A 93 -13.75 -11.99 7.58
CA ASN A 93 -14.49 -13.23 7.80
C ASN A 93 -13.55 -14.41 8.14
N ASP A 94 -14.10 -15.55 8.54
CA ASP A 94 -13.34 -16.74 8.93
C ASP A 94 -12.64 -17.48 7.77
N ARG A 95 -12.60 -16.91 6.55
CA ARG A 95 -11.94 -17.51 5.38
C ARG A 95 -10.48 -17.06 5.20
N SER A 96 -10.02 -16.11 6.00
CA SER A 96 -8.62 -15.68 5.98
C SER A 96 -7.71 -16.77 6.57
N ALA A 97 -6.69 -17.21 5.83
CA ALA A 97 -5.65 -18.12 6.34
C ALA A 97 -4.58 -17.41 7.20
N GLY A 98 -4.80 -16.14 7.57
CA GLY A 98 -3.86 -15.31 8.29
C GLY A 98 -3.90 -13.88 7.79
N VAL A 99 -3.67 -12.95 8.71
CA VAL A 99 -3.63 -11.51 8.41
C VAL A 99 -2.16 -11.12 8.17
N PRO A 100 -1.79 -10.62 6.98
CA PRO A 100 -0.45 -10.14 6.71
C PRO A 100 -0.07 -8.95 7.61
N GLU A 101 1.23 -8.74 7.80
CA GLU A 101 1.71 -7.57 8.53
C GLU A 101 1.47 -6.29 7.74
N GLY A 102 0.94 -5.27 8.42
CA GLY A 102 0.86 -3.91 7.90
C GLY A 102 2.22 -3.20 7.91
N GLY A 103 2.24 -1.96 7.44
CA GLY A 103 3.46 -1.17 7.40
C GLY A 103 3.21 0.29 7.06
N ILE A 104 4.30 0.99 6.74
CA ILE A 104 4.28 2.42 6.44
C ILE A 104 5.08 2.66 5.16
N LEU A 105 4.51 3.46 4.26
CA LEU A 105 5.22 4.06 3.15
C LEU A 105 5.57 5.51 3.49
N SER A 106 6.79 5.93 3.17
CA SER A 106 7.17 7.34 3.24
C SER A 106 6.84 8.05 1.93
N ILE A 107 6.37 9.29 2.02
CA ILE A 107 6.10 10.18 0.90
C ILE A 107 7.29 11.13 0.80
N ARG A 108 8.03 11.13 -0.32
CA ARG A 108 9.21 11.98 -0.46
C ARG A 108 9.20 12.71 -1.79
N GLN A 109 9.77 13.92 -1.79
CA GLN A 109 9.97 14.67 -3.02
C GLN A 109 11.24 14.18 -3.72
N SER A 110 11.05 13.68 -4.93
CA SER A 110 12.09 13.33 -5.87
C SER A 110 12.57 14.58 -6.61
N ARG A 111 13.89 14.75 -6.72
CA ARG A 111 14.50 15.90 -7.42
C ARG A 111 14.07 16.03 -8.89
N ARG A 112 13.58 14.96 -9.52
CA ARG A 112 13.26 14.91 -10.95
C ARG A 112 11.83 14.46 -11.29
N ARG A 113 11.13 13.80 -10.36
CA ARG A 113 9.88 13.07 -10.67
C ARG A 113 8.68 13.49 -9.81
N GLY A 114 8.79 14.58 -9.06
CA GLY A 114 7.72 15.03 -8.16
C GLY A 114 7.68 14.19 -6.89
N VAL A 115 6.50 13.81 -6.41
CA VAL A 115 6.32 13.05 -5.16
C VAL A 115 6.27 11.54 -5.45
N GLU A 116 7.08 10.77 -4.73
CA GLU A 116 7.23 9.31 -4.86
C GLU A 116 7.05 8.61 -3.50
N PHE A 117 6.72 7.31 -3.53
CA PHE A 117 6.56 6.48 -2.34
C PHE A 117 7.83 5.67 -2.09
N TYR A 118 8.12 5.44 -0.82
CA TYR A 118 9.29 4.71 -0.37
C TYR A 118 8.90 3.68 0.68
N SER A 119 9.51 2.50 0.62
CA SER A 119 9.46 1.48 1.66
C SER A 119 10.89 1.21 2.13
N ALA A 120 11.14 1.28 3.44
CA ALA A 120 12.47 1.06 4.02
C ALA A 120 13.62 1.78 3.27
N ASP A 121 13.43 3.06 2.96
CA ASP A 121 14.35 3.91 2.18
C ASP A 121 14.55 3.57 0.70
N GLU A 122 13.92 2.50 0.21
CA GLU A 122 13.88 2.17 -1.22
C GLU A 122 12.67 2.82 -1.90
N ARG A 123 12.91 3.41 -3.07
CA ARG A 123 11.86 4.03 -3.86
C ARG A 123 11.02 2.94 -4.53
N LEU A 124 9.72 3.01 -4.35
CA LEU A 124 8.77 2.16 -5.06
C LEU A 124 8.26 2.83 -6.33
N THR A 125 8.26 2.08 -7.41
CA THR A 125 7.48 2.40 -8.62
C THR A 125 5.98 2.29 -8.32
N SER A 126 5.16 2.77 -9.25
CA SER A 126 3.70 2.65 -9.09
C SER A 126 3.25 1.18 -9.05
N GLU A 127 3.84 0.34 -9.90
CA GLU A 127 3.55 -1.09 -9.94
C GLU A 127 3.98 -1.80 -8.66
N GLU A 128 5.22 -1.58 -8.20
CA GLU A 128 5.71 -2.18 -6.94
C GLU A 128 4.88 -1.74 -5.74
N THR A 129 4.45 -0.47 -5.71
CA THR A 129 3.54 0.01 -4.65
C THR A 129 2.25 -0.80 -4.64
N ARG A 130 1.64 -1.02 -5.81
CA ARG A 130 0.38 -1.75 -5.90
C ARG A 130 0.57 -3.24 -5.62
N GLU A 131 1.69 -3.83 -6.04
CA GLU A 131 2.00 -5.22 -5.71
C GLU A 131 2.13 -5.40 -4.19
N VAL A 132 2.89 -4.55 -3.51
CA VAL A 132 3.07 -4.62 -2.04
C VAL A 132 1.72 -4.52 -1.31
N LEU A 133 0.82 -3.66 -1.79
CA LEU A 133 -0.46 -3.38 -1.14
C LEU A 133 -1.55 -4.42 -1.48
N LEU A 134 -1.69 -4.78 -2.75
CA LEU A 134 -2.83 -5.58 -3.23
C LEU A 134 -2.55 -7.08 -3.27
N LYS A 135 -1.30 -7.51 -3.47
CA LYS A 135 -0.97 -8.94 -3.59
C LYS A 135 -1.49 -9.76 -2.40
N PRO A 136 -1.38 -9.32 -1.14
CA PRO A 136 -1.89 -10.11 -0.03
C PRO A 136 -3.43 -10.23 0.00
N VAL A 137 -4.15 -9.26 -0.55
CA VAL A 137 -5.63 -9.22 -0.53
C VAL A 137 -6.23 -9.90 -1.75
N LEU A 138 -5.68 -9.65 -2.95
CA LEU A 138 -6.20 -10.16 -4.21
C LEU A 138 -5.62 -11.54 -4.56
N PHE A 139 -4.37 -11.80 -4.20
CA PHE A 139 -3.64 -13.03 -4.53
C PHE A 139 -3.00 -13.68 -3.29
N PRO A 140 -3.76 -13.96 -2.22
CA PRO A 140 -3.23 -14.64 -1.06
C PRO A 140 -2.69 -16.02 -1.45
N PRO A 141 -1.67 -16.56 -0.75
CA PRO A 141 -1.06 -17.85 -1.08
C PRO A 141 -2.06 -19.01 -1.23
N GLN A 142 -3.13 -18.98 -0.43
CA GLN A 142 -4.23 -19.93 -0.47
C GLN A 142 -5.05 -19.90 -1.78
N LEU A 143 -5.17 -18.76 -2.46
CA LEU A 143 -5.84 -18.66 -3.76
C LEU A 143 -4.91 -19.09 -4.90
N VAL A 144 -3.60 -18.89 -4.78
CA VAL A 144 -2.63 -19.31 -5.80
C VAL A 144 -2.70 -20.83 -6.03
N GLU A 145 -2.83 -21.64 -4.98
CA GLU A 145 -3.02 -23.10 -5.14
C GLU A 145 -4.32 -23.49 -5.87
N ILE A 146 -5.41 -22.74 -5.65
CA ILE A 146 -6.73 -23.01 -6.26
C ILE A 146 -6.73 -22.65 -7.75
N PHE A 147 -6.09 -21.54 -8.13
CA PHE A 147 -5.95 -21.14 -9.52
C PHE A 147 -5.02 -22.06 -10.32
N TYR A 148 -3.92 -22.53 -9.72
CA TYR A 148 -3.02 -23.49 -10.39
C TYR A 148 -3.61 -24.92 -10.50
N ARG A 149 -4.53 -25.32 -9.62
CA ARG A 149 -5.23 -26.63 -9.74
C ARG A 149 -6.22 -26.72 -10.90
N LYS A 150 -6.77 -25.60 -11.39
CA LYS A 150 -7.69 -25.60 -12.55
C LYS A 150 -6.97 -25.72 -13.90
N GLY A 151 -5.63 -25.66 -13.93
CA GLY A 151 -4.83 -25.69 -15.16
C GLY A 151 -4.17 -27.02 -15.53
N THR A 152 -4.31 -28.09 -14.74
CA THR A 152 -3.75 -29.40 -15.10
C THR A 152 -4.82 -30.27 -15.77
N PRO A 153 -4.70 -30.60 -17.07
CA PRO A 153 -5.52 -31.66 -17.63
C PRO A 153 -5.17 -32.95 -16.90
N ARG A 154 -6.18 -33.57 -16.26
CA ARG A 154 -6.10 -34.93 -15.76
C ARG A 154 -5.59 -35.82 -16.91
N ALA A 155 -4.34 -36.29 -16.81
CA ALA A 155 -3.90 -37.42 -17.60
C ALA A 155 -4.80 -38.61 -17.23
N ARG A 156 -5.73 -38.95 -18.14
CA ARG A 156 -6.49 -40.20 -18.06
C ARG A 156 -5.47 -41.34 -18.14
N ARG A 157 -5.40 -42.15 -17.08
CA ARG A 157 -4.98 -43.55 -17.19
C ARG A 157 -6.20 -44.39 -17.50
#